data_AF-A0AAN6XLX4-F1
#
_entry.id   AF-A0AAN6XLX4-F1
#
_cell.length_a   1.000
_cell.length_b   1.000
_cell.length_c   1.000
_cell.angle_alpha   90.00
_cell.angle_beta   90.00
_cell.angle_gamma   90.00
#
_symmetry.space_group_name_H-M   'P 1'
#
loop_
_entity.id
_entity.type
_entity.pdbx_description
1 polymer ?
#
loop_
_entity_poly.entity_id
_entity_poly.type
_entity_poly.pdbx_seq_one_letter_code
_entity_poly.pdbx_strand_id
1 'polypeptide(L)'
;MLRFSHVVIPALLLSLALGQTEPAKKNPKRGLVSTPSEFFPKDDLIWSNSSSPLSWYWNFGPVATKAYADIPQSEFEFVPSMWGAYTPNGTDSYFLGNLTAEFSKFKPAHVISFNLPDQPFEETGGSDMSPEIAARTWINNIMPLREEHGIKVGFPTVSDPRGGWVEPFMKNCSKMNDGNECEFDFVPLHSFGGFGTLKDNIGKWQSRYVFLFQ
;
A
#
# COMPACT_ATOMS: atom_id res chain seq x y z
N MET A 1 -51.84 -52.98 -44.12
CA MET A 1 -51.78 -51.56 -43.69
C MET A 1 -51.63 -51.51 -42.18
N LEU A 2 -50.44 -51.27 -41.66
CA LEU A 2 -50.23 -50.84 -40.28
C LEU A 2 -49.28 -49.63 -40.33
N ARG A 3 -49.76 -48.46 -39.89
CA ARG A 3 -48.95 -47.25 -39.75
C ARG A 3 -48.40 -47.22 -38.33
N PHE A 4 -47.08 -47.31 -38.17
CA PHE A 4 -46.41 -46.99 -36.91
C PHE A 4 -46.15 -45.49 -36.86
N SER A 5 -46.83 -44.79 -35.96
CA SER A 5 -46.55 -43.39 -35.65
C SER A 5 -45.36 -43.32 -34.70
N HIS A 6 -44.24 -42.80 -35.18
CA HIS A 6 -43.08 -42.51 -34.32
C HIS A 6 -43.41 -41.28 -33.45
N VAL A 7 -43.56 -41.50 -32.15
CA VAL A 7 -43.60 -40.43 -31.15
C VAL A 7 -42.16 -40.02 -30.89
N VAL A 8 -41.79 -38.82 -31.33
CA VAL A 8 -40.50 -38.20 -30.99
C VAL A 8 -40.68 -37.53 -29.62
N ILE A 9 -40.03 -38.07 -28.59
CA ILE A 9 -39.97 -37.44 -27.26
C ILE A 9 -38.81 -36.43 -27.30
N PRO A 10 -39.04 -35.12 -27.12
CA PRO A 10 -37.95 -34.17 -27.03
C PRO A 10 -37.25 -34.35 -25.66
N ALA A 11 -35.98 -34.77 -25.69
CA ALA A 11 -35.14 -34.76 -24.51
C ALA A 11 -34.87 -33.31 -24.10
N LEU A 12 -35.56 -32.81 -23.08
CA LEU A 12 -35.16 -31.57 -22.40
C LEU A 12 -33.83 -31.84 -21.68
N LEU A 13 -32.73 -31.35 -22.26
CA LEU A 13 -31.47 -31.20 -21.56
C LEU A 13 -31.65 -30.10 -20.51
N LEU A 14 -31.93 -30.50 -19.28
CA LEU A 14 -31.91 -29.62 -18.12
C LEU A 14 -30.43 -29.30 -17.84
N SER A 15 -29.92 -28.22 -18.41
CA SER A 15 -28.60 -27.69 -18.08
C SER A 15 -28.62 -27.31 -16.60
N LEU A 16 -28.01 -28.15 -15.76
CA LEU A 16 -27.60 -27.76 -14.41
C LEU A 16 -26.62 -26.60 -14.57
N ALA A 17 -27.13 -25.38 -14.50
CA ALA A 17 -26.32 -24.19 -14.35
C ALA A 17 -25.65 -24.30 -12.97
N LEU A 18 -24.49 -24.98 -12.93
CA LEU A 18 -23.52 -24.78 -11.88
C LEU A 18 -23.24 -23.29 -11.87
N GLY A 19 -23.72 -22.58 -10.86
CA GLY A 19 -23.52 -21.14 -10.73
C GLY A 19 -22.03 -20.87 -10.80
N GLN A 20 -21.56 -20.36 -11.92
CA GLN A 20 -20.18 -19.91 -12.03
C GLN A 20 -20.04 -18.75 -11.06
N THR A 21 -19.22 -18.94 -10.02
CA THR A 21 -18.82 -17.85 -9.15
C THR A 21 -18.01 -16.88 -9.99
N GLU A 22 -18.66 -15.83 -10.47
CA GLU A 22 -18.00 -14.74 -11.18
C GLU A 22 -16.86 -14.19 -10.30
N PRO A 23 -15.67 -13.95 -10.87
CA PRO A 23 -14.59 -13.30 -10.15
C PRO A 23 -15.09 -12.00 -9.51
N ALA A 24 -14.74 -11.78 -8.25
CA ALA A 24 -15.10 -10.56 -7.58
C ALA A 24 -14.45 -9.37 -8.29
N LYS A 25 -15.26 -8.33 -8.55
CA LYS A 25 -14.74 -7.08 -9.08
C LYS A 25 -13.74 -6.49 -8.07
N LYS A 26 -12.48 -6.37 -8.48
CA LYS A 26 -11.42 -5.74 -7.70
C LYS A 26 -11.82 -4.30 -7.34
N ASN A 27 -11.64 -3.94 -6.06
CA ASN A 27 -11.91 -2.61 -5.55
C ASN A 27 -10.58 -1.88 -5.30
N PRO A 28 -10.29 -0.78 -6.02
CA PRO A 28 -9.02 -0.06 -5.91
C PRO A 28 -8.78 0.57 -4.52
N LYS A 29 -9.82 0.71 -3.70
CA LYS A 29 -9.72 1.28 -2.34
C LYS A 29 -9.56 0.23 -1.24
N ARG A 30 -9.62 -1.07 -1.57
CA ARG A 30 -9.48 -2.16 -0.59
C ARG A 30 -8.14 -2.85 -0.78
N GLY A 31 -7.27 -2.69 0.22
CA GLY A 31 -6.00 -3.38 0.32
C GLY A 31 -5.92 -4.30 1.52
N LEU A 32 -4.87 -5.13 1.56
CA LEU A 32 -4.51 -6.00 2.67
C LEU A 32 -3.28 -5.45 3.40
N VAL A 33 -3.35 -5.36 4.73
CA VAL A 33 -2.13 -5.31 5.56
C VAL A 33 -1.71 -6.76 5.79
N SER A 34 -0.69 -7.21 5.09
CA SER A 34 -0.25 -8.60 5.09
C SER A 34 0.71 -8.86 6.26
N THR A 35 0.25 -9.66 7.21
CA THR A 35 1.05 -10.22 8.30
C THR A 35 0.93 -11.75 8.25
N PRO A 36 1.73 -12.42 7.40
CA PRO A 36 1.60 -13.86 7.16
C PRO A 36 1.67 -14.68 8.45
N SER A 37 0.83 -15.69 8.55
CA SER A 37 0.83 -16.60 9.69
C SER A 37 1.84 -17.73 9.47
N GLU A 38 2.77 -17.90 10.41
CA GLU A 38 3.66 -19.07 10.41
C GLU A 38 2.89 -20.38 10.68
N PHE A 39 1.78 -20.31 11.42
CA PHE A 39 0.97 -21.47 11.79
C PHE A 39 0.02 -21.90 10.67
N PHE A 40 -0.50 -20.93 9.90
CA PHE A 40 -1.49 -21.16 8.85
C PHE A 40 -1.14 -20.43 7.55
N PRO A 41 0.02 -20.71 6.93
CA PRO A 41 0.48 -19.99 5.73
C PRO A 41 -0.42 -20.21 4.50
N LYS A 42 -1.31 -21.23 4.53
CA LYS A 42 -2.27 -21.47 3.44
C LYS A 42 -3.42 -20.47 3.45
N ASP A 43 -3.71 -19.84 4.58
CA ASP A 43 -4.81 -18.89 4.70
C ASP A 43 -4.54 -17.59 3.95
N ASP A 44 -3.27 -17.29 3.65
CA ASP A 44 -2.90 -16.15 2.80
C ASP A 44 -3.62 -16.21 1.44
N LEU A 45 -3.82 -17.41 0.88
CA LEU A 45 -4.50 -17.60 -0.41
C LEU A 45 -6.00 -17.22 -0.39
N ILE A 46 -6.60 -17.05 0.79
CA ILE A 46 -7.97 -16.57 0.93
C ILE A 46 -8.08 -15.12 0.45
N TRP A 47 -7.02 -14.33 0.65
CA TRP A 47 -7.02 -12.89 0.36
C TRP A 47 -6.72 -12.56 -1.10
N SER A 48 -6.13 -13.50 -1.85
CA SER A 48 -5.69 -13.27 -3.23
C SER A 48 -6.47 -14.05 -4.30
N ASN A 49 -7.38 -14.95 -3.91
CA ASN A 49 -8.17 -15.71 -4.89
C ASN A 49 -9.12 -14.83 -5.71
N SER A 50 -9.71 -15.41 -6.76
CA SER A 50 -10.61 -14.73 -7.70
C SER A 50 -11.87 -14.17 -7.04
N SER A 51 -12.28 -14.64 -5.87
CA SER A 51 -13.43 -14.12 -5.11
C SER A 51 -13.06 -12.94 -4.20
N SER A 52 -11.77 -12.60 -4.07
CA SER A 52 -11.31 -11.50 -3.23
C SER A 52 -11.43 -10.15 -3.96
N PRO A 53 -12.08 -9.14 -3.35
CA PRO A 53 -12.16 -7.79 -3.92
C PRO A 53 -10.87 -6.96 -3.70
N LEU A 54 -9.85 -7.51 -3.04
CA LEU A 54 -8.62 -6.79 -2.71
C LEU A 54 -7.75 -6.61 -3.94
N SER A 55 -7.20 -5.41 -4.11
CA SER A 55 -6.44 -5.01 -5.32
C SER A 55 -4.97 -4.66 -5.05
N TRP A 56 -4.60 -4.46 -3.79
CA TRP A 56 -3.23 -4.17 -3.39
C TRP A 56 -2.96 -4.67 -1.96
N TYR A 57 -1.69 -4.78 -1.59
CA TYR A 57 -1.27 -5.13 -0.24
C TYR A 57 0.06 -4.49 0.12
N TRP A 58 0.35 -4.45 1.41
CA TRP A 58 1.63 -4.02 1.98
C TRP A 58 1.92 -4.84 3.25
N ASN A 59 3.16 -4.87 3.72
CA ASN A 59 3.56 -5.71 4.86
C ASN A 59 4.61 -5.05 5.78
N PHE A 60 4.58 -3.71 5.88
CA PHE A 60 5.56 -2.89 6.61
C PHE A 60 7.01 -2.96 6.12
N GLY A 61 7.32 -3.73 5.06
CA GLY A 61 8.69 -3.90 4.57
C GLY A 61 8.88 -3.68 3.07
N PRO A 62 10.14 -3.77 2.60
CA PRO A 62 10.49 -3.58 1.19
C PRO A 62 10.30 -4.83 0.33
N VAL A 63 10.07 -6.00 0.94
CA VAL A 63 10.04 -7.29 0.24
C VAL A 63 8.61 -7.84 0.22
N ALA A 64 8.16 -8.29 -0.95
CA ALA A 64 6.83 -8.86 -1.14
C ALA A 64 6.59 -10.06 -0.21
N THR A 65 5.37 -10.15 0.33
CA THR A 65 4.90 -11.38 0.99
C THR A 65 5.00 -12.56 0.04
N LYS A 66 5.71 -13.62 0.45
CA LYS A 66 6.00 -14.80 -0.40
C LYS A 66 4.76 -15.43 -1.03
N ALA A 67 3.64 -15.50 -0.30
CA ALA A 67 2.39 -16.07 -0.79
C ALA A 67 1.78 -15.32 -2.00
N TYR A 68 2.18 -14.07 -2.23
CA TYR A 68 1.66 -13.21 -3.29
C TYR A 68 2.71 -12.82 -4.33
N ALA A 69 3.96 -13.27 -4.17
CA ALA A 69 5.09 -12.82 -5.00
C ALA A 69 4.94 -13.18 -6.49
N ASP A 70 4.22 -14.26 -6.80
CA ASP A 70 3.99 -14.72 -8.17
C ASP A 70 2.69 -14.14 -8.79
N ILE A 71 1.95 -13.30 -8.05
CA ILE A 71 0.73 -12.67 -8.55
C ILE A 71 1.10 -11.42 -9.35
N PRO A 72 0.56 -11.24 -10.58
CA PRO A 72 0.83 -10.05 -11.37
C PRO A 72 0.46 -8.76 -10.62
N GLN A 73 1.32 -7.75 -10.70
CA GLN A 73 1.11 -6.45 -10.06
C GLN A 73 -0.17 -5.74 -10.52
N SER A 74 -0.61 -5.99 -11.76
CA SER A 74 -1.87 -5.49 -12.29
C SER A 74 -3.11 -6.14 -11.62
N GLU A 75 -2.94 -7.26 -10.93
CA GLU A 75 -4.01 -8.00 -10.26
C GLU A 75 -4.00 -7.80 -8.73
N PHE A 76 -2.81 -7.80 -8.13
CA PHE A 76 -2.63 -7.59 -6.69
C PHE A 76 -1.31 -6.87 -6.42
N GLU A 77 -1.34 -5.54 -6.43
CA GLU A 77 -0.14 -4.71 -6.31
C GLU A 77 0.51 -4.89 -4.92
N PHE A 78 1.81 -5.17 -4.89
CA PHE A 78 2.61 -5.00 -3.68
C PHE A 78 3.08 -3.55 -3.59
N VAL A 79 2.78 -2.91 -2.46
CA VAL A 79 3.23 -1.56 -2.13
C VAL A 79 4.36 -1.67 -1.09
N PRO A 80 5.64 -1.54 -1.49
CA PRO A 80 6.76 -1.60 -0.57
C PRO A 80 6.70 -0.46 0.45
N SER A 81 7.13 -0.75 1.67
CA SER A 81 7.21 0.23 2.74
C SER A 81 8.64 0.41 3.24
N MET A 82 9.08 1.66 3.31
CA MET A 82 10.27 2.02 4.09
C MET A 82 9.82 2.41 5.49
N TRP A 83 9.91 1.45 6.43
CA TRP A 83 9.39 1.64 7.78
C TRP A 83 10.08 2.79 8.53
N GLY A 84 11.39 2.96 8.35
CA GLY A 84 12.19 4.04 8.95
C GLY A 84 13.59 4.13 8.33
N ALA A 85 14.46 4.98 8.88
CA ALA A 85 15.86 5.04 8.45
C ALA A 85 16.62 3.77 8.84
N TYR A 86 17.51 3.30 7.94
CA TYR A 86 18.39 2.17 8.25
C TYR A 86 19.66 2.59 8.97
N THR A 87 20.09 3.86 8.81
CA THR A 87 21.20 4.44 9.55
C THR A 87 20.74 5.54 10.51
N PRO A 88 21.40 5.73 11.67
CA PRO A 88 21.02 6.76 12.64
C PRO A 88 21.06 8.20 12.11
N ASN A 89 21.77 8.44 11.01
CA ASN A 89 21.92 9.77 10.41
C ASN A 89 21.06 9.98 9.15
N GLY A 90 20.38 8.93 8.65
CA GLY A 90 19.53 9.00 7.45
C GLY A 90 20.27 9.31 6.15
N THR A 91 21.57 8.97 6.05
CA THR A 91 22.39 9.25 4.86
C THR A 91 22.48 8.08 3.87
N ASP A 92 21.93 6.91 4.21
CA ASP A 92 21.96 5.77 3.30
C ASP A 92 20.94 5.91 2.17
N SER A 93 21.14 5.13 1.11
CA SER A 93 20.20 4.97 -0.01
C SER A 93 19.81 3.49 -0.20
N TYR A 94 19.85 2.69 0.87
CA TYR A 94 19.68 1.23 0.77
C TYR A 94 18.29 0.85 0.30
N PHE A 95 17.24 1.56 0.74
CA PHE A 95 15.88 1.27 0.30
C PHE A 95 15.74 1.50 -1.20
N LEU A 96 16.19 2.66 -1.69
CA LEU A 96 16.20 3.00 -3.13
C LEU A 96 16.99 1.97 -3.94
N GLY A 97 18.23 1.69 -3.53
CA GLY A 97 19.11 0.78 -4.26
C GLY A 97 18.56 -0.65 -4.32
N ASN A 98 18.06 -1.18 -3.20
CA ASN A 98 17.50 -2.53 -3.15
C ASN A 98 16.20 -2.63 -3.96
N LEU A 99 15.33 -1.62 -3.88
CA LEU A 99 14.07 -1.63 -4.60
C LEU A 99 14.28 -1.49 -6.11
N THR A 100 15.14 -0.57 -6.55
CA THR A 100 15.42 -0.34 -7.97
C THR A 100 16.15 -1.51 -8.64
N ALA A 101 16.98 -2.24 -7.90
CA ALA A 101 17.63 -3.47 -8.39
C ALA A 101 16.61 -4.55 -8.81
N GLU A 102 15.42 -4.55 -8.22
CA GLU A 102 14.37 -5.54 -8.51
C GLU A 102 13.40 -5.10 -9.62
N PHE A 103 13.51 -3.89 -10.18
CA PHE A 103 12.57 -3.36 -11.20
C PHE A 103 12.40 -4.22 -12.44
N SER A 104 13.41 -5.00 -12.80
CA SER A 104 13.32 -5.95 -13.92
C SER A 104 12.32 -7.10 -13.66
N LYS A 105 12.11 -7.44 -12.39
CA LYS A 105 11.17 -8.49 -11.94
C LYS A 105 9.87 -7.88 -11.42
N PHE A 106 10.00 -6.77 -10.69
CA PHE A 106 8.93 -6.12 -9.95
C PHE A 106 9.22 -4.61 -9.87
N LYS A 107 8.39 -3.80 -10.52
CA LYS A 107 8.37 -2.35 -10.36
C LYS A 107 7.03 -1.93 -9.73
N PRO A 108 7.00 -1.43 -8.48
CA PRO A 108 5.77 -0.98 -7.86
C PRO A 108 5.24 0.30 -8.53
N ALA A 109 3.93 0.55 -8.46
CA ALA A 109 3.38 1.85 -8.81
C ALA A 109 3.39 2.80 -7.60
N HIS A 110 3.32 2.26 -6.38
CA HIS A 110 3.28 3.02 -5.13
C HIS A 110 4.33 2.58 -4.11
N VAL A 111 4.77 3.51 -3.26
CA VAL A 111 5.59 3.25 -2.06
C VAL A 111 5.00 3.99 -0.87
N ILE A 112 4.97 3.33 0.29
CA ILE A 112 4.64 3.95 1.58
C ILE A 112 5.95 4.27 2.31
N SER A 113 6.04 5.45 2.90
CA SER A 113 7.18 5.85 3.71
C SER A 113 6.84 5.84 5.21
N PHE A 114 7.80 6.30 6.01
CA PHE A 114 8.01 6.02 7.44
C PHE A 114 6.76 5.79 8.29
N ASN A 115 6.80 4.75 9.11
CA ASN A 115 5.70 4.32 9.96
C ASN A 115 5.77 5.01 11.34
N LEU A 116 4.85 5.93 11.60
CA LEU A 116 4.76 6.69 12.85
C LEU A 116 6.13 7.24 13.29
N PRO A 117 6.84 8.00 12.43
CA PRO A 117 8.17 8.51 12.77
C PRO A 117 8.16 9.49 13.94
N ASP A 118 6.99 10.04 14.28
CA ASP A 118 6.77 10.91 15.42
C ASP A 118 6.49 10.15 16.73
N GLN A 119 6.56 8.81 16.71
CA GLN A 119 6.29 7.95 17.86
C GLN A 119 7.43 6.96 18.13
N PRO A 120 7.64 6.58 19.39
CA PRO A 120 8.70 5.65 19.77
C PRO A 120 8.37 4.21 19.37
N PHE A 121 9.42 3.41 19.21
CA PHE A 121 9.30 2.01 18.79
C PHE A 121 8.63 1.13 19.84
N GLU A 122 9.10 1.15 21.08
CA GLU A 122 8.68 0.20 22.13
C GLU A 122 7.20 0.33 22.50
N GLU A 123 6.64 1.55 22.47
CA GLU A 123 5.28 1.81 22.90
C GLU A 123 4.26 1.71 21.76
N THR A 124 4.66 2.04 20.53
CA THR A 124 3.71 2.20 19.42
C THR A 124 4.08 1.44 18.14
N GLY A 125 5.27 0.85 18.09
CA GLY A 125 5.84 0.30 16.86
C GLY A 125 6.17 1.40 15.83
N GLY A 126 6.41 2.63 16.27
CA GLY A 126 6.82 3.75 15.42
C GLY A 126 8.31 3.72 15.11
N SER A 127 8.69 4.43 14.06
CA SER A 127 10.08 4.42 13.57
C SER A 127 11.01 5.39 14.31
N ASP A 128 10.48 6.16 15.27
CA ASP A 128 11.23 7.06 16.16
C ASP A 128 12.30 7.88 15.45
N MET A 129 11.87 8.71 14.50
CA MET A 129 12.76 9.51 13.66
C MET A 129 12.61 10.99 14.00
N SER A 130 13.72 11.67 14.27
CA SER A 130 13.70 13.12 14.30
C SER A 130 13.29 13.68 12.92
N PRO A 131 12.62 14.83 12.86
CA PRO A 131 12.25 15.44 11.58
C PRO A 131 13.44 15.70 10.65
N GLU A 132 14.64 15.92 11.21
CA GLU A 132 15.87 16.10 10.43
C GLU A 132 16.35 14.79 9.79
N ILE A 133 16.36 13.70 10.55
CA ILE A 133 16.75 12.37 10.04
C ILE A 133 15.75 11.91 8.97
N ALA A 134 14.45 12.12 9.20
CA ALA A 134 13.42 11.79 8.22
C ALA A 134 13.55 12.60 6.92
N ALA A 135 13.83 13.89 7.01
CA ALA A 135 14.07 14.73 5.83
C ALA A 135 15.25 14.22 4.99
N ARG A 136 16.37 13.89 5.64
CA ARG A 136 17.55 13.35 4.96
C ARG A 136 17.27 11.98 4.32
N THR A 137 16.58 11.11 5.06
CA THR A 137 16.19 9.78 4.59
C THR A 137 15.24 9.89 3.39
N TRP A 138 14.29 10.83 3.42
CA TRP A 138 13.35 11.10 2.33
C TRP A 138 14.07 11.49 1.05
N ILE A 139 14.99 12.46 1.13
CA ILE A 139 15.78 12.95 -0.02
C ILE A 139 16.61 11.81 -0.63
N ASN A 140 17.20 10.96 0.21
CA ASN A 140 18.09 9.90 -0.28
C ASN A 140 17.37 8.66 -0.81
N ASN A 141 16.16 8.36 -0.32
CA ASN A 141 15.48 7.09 -0.62
C ASN A 141 14.13 7.23 -1.31
N ILE A 142 13.35 8.26 -0.98
CA ILE A 142 11.94 8.36 -1.40
C ILE A 142 11.79 9.31 -2.59
N MET A 143 12.41 10.48 -2.51
CA MET A 143 12.32 11.50 -3.56
C MET A 143 12.79 10.99 -4.94
N PRO A 144 13.90 10.24 -5.07
CA PRO A 144 14.34 9.72 -6.37
C PRO A 144 13.37 8.69 -6.97
N LEU A 145 12.64 7.93 -6.16
CA LEU A 145 11.61 7.00 -6.66
C LEU A 145 10.52 7.75 -7.42
N ARG A 146 10.13 8.93 -6.92
CA ARG A 146 9.15 9.78 -7.59
C ARG A 146 9.72 10.45 -8.82
N GLU A 147 10.85 11.15 -8.66
CA GLU A 147 11.41 12.02 -9.69
C GLU A 147 12.03 11.26 -10.86
N GLU A 148 12.75 10.17 -10.57
CA GLU A 148 13.52 9.43 -11.58
C GLU A 148 12.78 8.19 -12.09
N HIS A 149 11.84 7.65 -11.30
CA HIS A 149 11.17 6.39 -11.60
C HIS A 149 9.65 6.48 -11.76
N GLY A 150 9.06 7.64 -11.50
CA GLY A 150 7.61 7.88 -11.65
C GLY A 150 6.75 7.09 -10.67
N ILE A 151 7.33 6.63 -9.57
CA ILE A 151 6.62 5.90 -8.50
C ILE A 151 5.86 6.91 -7.64
N LYS A 152 4.62 6.59 -7.29
CA LYS A 152 3.81 7.41 -6.39
C LYS A 152 4.24 7.19 -4.96
N VAL A 153 4.62 8.27 -4.27
CA VAL A 153 5.18 8.16 -2.91
C VAL A 153 4.22 8.71 -1.86
N GLY A 154 4.00 7.92 -0.81
CA GLY A 154 3.19 8.30 0.33
C GLY A 154 3.97 9.15 1.32
N PHE A 155 3.36 10.20 1.84
CA PHE A 155 3.85 10.97 2.98
C PHE A 155 4.13 10.05 4.19
N PRO A 156 5.02 10.40 5.13
CA PRO A 156 5.19 9.61 6.35
C PRO A 156 3.87 9.46 7.13
N THR A 157 3.58 8.25 7.60
CA THR A 157 2.35 7.96 8.37
C THR A 157 2.50 8.49 9.79
N VAL A 158 2.16 9.76 10.06
CA VAL A 158 2.30 10.36 11.40
C VAL A 158 1.05 10.18 12.28
N SER A 159 1.23 10.20 13.61
CA SER A 159 0.12 10.05 14.57
C SER A 159 -0.80 11.27 14.65
N ASP A 160 -0.24 12.49 14.59
CA ASP A 160 -1.00 13.75 14.52
C ASP A 160 -0.37 14.72 13.51
N PRO A 161 -1.03 15.02 12.38
CA PRO A 161 -0.52 15.97 11.39
C PRO A 161 -0.46 17.43 11.87
N ARG A 162 -1.10 17.74 13.00
CA ARG A 162 -0.99 19.06 13.67
C ARG A 162 0.02 19.04 14.81
N GLY A 163 0.64 17.89 15.07
CA GLY A 163 1.70 17.75 16.06
C GLY A 163 2.97 18.47 15.62
N GLY A 164 3.96 18.49 16.51
CA GLY A 164 5.23 19.21 16.32
C GLY A 164 6.21 18.57 15.33
N TRP A 165 5.82 17.53 14.58
CA TRP A 165 6.75 16.76 13.74
C TRP A 165 6.72 17.17 12.26
N VAL A 166 5.52 17.34 11.69
CA VAL A 166 5.33 17.52 10.22
C VAL A 166 5.95 18.82 9.71
N GLU A 167 5.78 19.94 10.42
CA GLU A 167 6.33 21.22 9.99
C GLU A 167 7.87 21.25 10.02
N PRO A 168 8.56 20.83 11.10
CA PRO A 168 10.01 20.69 11.07
C PRO A 168 10.51 19.73 10.00
N PHE A 169 9.79 18.64 9.70
CA PHE A 169 10.17 17.71 8.64
C PHE A 169 10.17 18.40 7.28
N MET A 170 9.06 19.06 6.91
CA MET A 170 8.95 19.78 5.64
C MET A 170 10.00 20.89 5.53
N LYS A 171 10.24 21.64 6.62
CA LYS A 171 11.24 22.72 6.65
C LYS A 171 12.66 22.18 6.47
N ASN A 172 13.00 21.09 7.17
CA ASN A 172 14.31 20.46 7.02
C ASN A 172 14.49 19.89 5.62
N CYS A 173 13.46 19.27 5.06
CA CYS A 173 13.49 18.70 3.73
C CYS A 173 13.71 19.78 2.66
N SER A 174 12.92 20.87 2.70
CA SER A 174 13.12 22.00 1.79
C SER A 174 14.50 22.64 1.92
N LYS A 175 14.98 22.83 3.16
CA LYS A 175 16.34 23.36 3.39
C LYS A 175 17.44 22.47 2.80
N MET A 176 17.28 21.15 2.88
CA MET A 176 18.25 20.18 2.34
C MET A 176 18.11 19.97 0.83
N ASN A 177 16.97 20.34 0.24
CA ASN A 177 16.67 20.22 -1.19
C ASN A 177 16.75 21.57 -1.92
N ASP A 178 17.76 22.39 -1.61
CA ASP A 178 18.01 23.69 -2.23
C ASP A 178 16.80 24.66 -2.25
N GLY A 179 15.92 24.54 -1.26
CA GLY A 179 14.69 25.34 -1.13
C GLY A 179 13.47 24.73 -1.83
N ASN A 180 13.62 23.67 -2.62
CA ASN A 180 12.51 23.00 -3.28
C ASN A 180 11.64 22.21 -2.29
N GLU A 181 10.34 22.12 -2.53
CA GLU A 181 9.44 21.32 -1.70
C GLU A 181 9.70 19.82 -1.88
N CYS A 182 9.59 19.06 -0.80
CA CYS A 182 9.61 17.61 -0.86
C CYS A 182 8.20 17.09 -1.15
N GLU A 183 7.92 16.90 -2.43
CA GLU A 183 6.60 16.53 -2.93
C GLU A 183 6.23 15.06 -2.64
N PHE A 184 4.95 14.80 -2.43
CA PHE A 184 4.36 13.48 -2.20
C PHE A 184 3.02 13.38 -2.93
N ASP A 185 2.58 12.15 -3.24
CA ASP A 185 1.39 11.90 -4.05
C ASP A 185 0.14 11.54 -3.23
N PHE A 186 0.32 10.99 -2.03
CA PHE A 186 -0.79 10.64 -1.14
C PHE A 186 -0.38 10.67 0.33
N VAL A 187 -1.36 10.67 1.22
CA VAL A 187 -1.15 10.67 2.68
C VAL A 187 -1.70 9.38 3.29
N PRO A 188 -0.84 8.44 3.70
CA PRO A 188 -1.26 7.33 4.55
C PRO A 188 -1.56 7.84 5.96
N LEU A 189 -2.55 7.22 6.62
CA LEU A 189 -2.91 7.53 8.00
C LEU A 189 -3.33 6.27 8.76
N HIS A 190 -3.01 6.24 10.05
CA HIS A 190 -3.59 5.29 10.99
C HIS A 190 -4.82 5.91 11.68
N SER A 191 -5.86 5.11 11.87
CA SER A 191 -7.07 5.54 12.58
C SER A 191 -7.56 4.42 13.49
N PHE A 192 -7.26 4.54 14.77
CA PHE A 192 -7.73 3.63 15.81
C PHE A 192 -8.90 4.28 16.55
N GLY A 193 -10.10 3.72 16.37
CA GLY A 193 -11.32 4.26 16.96
C GLY A 193 -12.54 4.01 16.09
N GLY A 194 -13.64 4.68 16.41
CA GLY A 194 -14.86 4.63 15.63
C GLY A 194 -14.81 5.52 14.38
N PHE A 195 -15.95 5.60 13.66
CA PHE A 195 -16.08 6.44 12.47
C PHE A 195 -15.78 7.93 12.71
N GLY A 196 -16.12 8.45 13.89
CA GLY A 196 -15.80 9.84 14.26
C GLY A 196 -14.29 10.11 14.24
N THR A 197 -13.49 9.23 14.85
CA THR A 197 -12.02 9.32 14.84
C THR A 197 -11.46 9.31 13.42
N LEU A 198 -11.97 8.44 12.55
CA LEU A 198 -11.54 8.39 11.16
C LEU A 198 -11.84 9.71 10.43
N LYS A 199 -13.07 10.22 10.57
CA LYS A 199 -13.49 11.49 9.97
C LYS A 199 -12.60 12.64 10.45
N ASP A 200 -12.31 12.70 11.75
CA ASP A 200 -11.47 13.73 12.33
C ASP A 200 -10.04 13.64 11.81
N ASN A 201 -9.44 12.44 11.75
CA ASN A 201 -8.08 12.24 11.23
C ASN A 201 -7.97 12.63 9.74
N ILE A 202 -8.96 12.28 8.92
CA ILE A 202 -9.03 12.75 7.52
C ILE A 202 -9.12 14.28 7.48
N GLY A 203 -9.99 14.88 8.31
CA GLY A 203 -10.20 16.32 8.36
C GLY A 203 -8.92 17.09 8.71
N LYS A 204 -8.11 16.59 9.65
CA LYS A 204 -6.84 17.24 10.02
C LYS A 204 -5.88 17.36 8.83
N TRP A 205 -5.76 16.31 8.01
CA TRP A 205 -4.92 16.33 6.81
C TRP A 205 -5.49 17.21 5.70
N GLN A 206 -6.80 17.15 5.45
CA GLN A 206 -7.48 18.03 4.49
C GLN A 206 -7.30 19.52 4.84
N SER A 207 -7.34 19.84 6.13
CA SER A 207 -7.14 21.20 6.63
C SER A 207 -5.71 21.69 6.40
N ARG A 208 -4.72 20.80 6.49
CA ARG A 208 -3.30 21.10 6.30
C ARG A 208 -2.92 21.22 4.82
N TYR A 209 -3.46 20.35 3.96
CA TYR A 209 -3.14 20.29 2.54
C TYR A 209 -4.39 20.46 1.68
N VAL A 210 -4.96 21.67 1.73
CA VAL A 210 -6.23 22.04 1.09
C VAL A 210 -6.31 21.70 -0.42
N PHE A 211 -5.15 21.60 -1.10
CA PHE A 211 -5.06 21.35 -2.54
C PHE A 211 -4.77 19.89 -2.94
N LEU A 212 -4.41 19.00 -2.02
CA LEU A 212 -4.07 17.60 -2.35
C LEU A 212 -5.30 16.68 -2.48
N PHE A 213 -6.49 17.16 -2.12
CA PHE A 213 -7.70 16.35 -2.05
C PHE A 213 -8.87 16.91 -2.89
N GLN A 214 -8.59 17.75 -3.89
CA GLN A 214 -9.57 18.21 -4.88
C GLN A 214 -9.62 17.28 -6.10
#